data_AF-A0A946MKY8-F1
#
_entry.id   AF-A0A946MKY8-F1
#
_cell.length_a   1.000
_cell.length_b   1.000
_cell.length_c   1.000
_cell.angle_alpha   90.00
_cell.angle_beta   90.00
_cell.angle_gamma   90.00
#
_symmetry.space_group_name_H-M   'P 1'
#
loop_
_entity.id
_entity.type
_entity.pdbx_description
1 polymer ?
#
loop_
_entity_poly.entity_id
_entity_poly.type
_entity_poly.pdbx_seq_one_letter_code
_entity_poly.pdbx_strand_id
1 'polypeptide(L)'
;MQYFIKSQALKRYFFIILLAGCVLAPDLSGNQANFSKGKTVLISNMAGLTAITTWGILNWDYFKNKPIKKDEGWFSDYTKDGGLDKLGHFYFSYTLSNALAAIYENTGYSARQGALIGSLSSFGMTTWMEIGDSFSSYGFSYEDFTMNLMGSMTGYFLYSHPGIAEKIDIRLEYRPDFN
;
A
#
# COMPACT_ATOMS: atom_id res chain seq x y z
N MET A 1 23.43 -22.57 1.42
CA MET A 1 22.25 -23.47 1.36
C MET A 1 21.38 -23.42 2.62
N GLN A 2 21.93 -23.49 3.85
CA GLN A 2 21.14 -23.41 5.10
C GLN A 2 20.35 -22.10 5.31
N TYR A 3 20.89 -20.94 4.91
CA TYR A 3 20.19 -19.64 5.02
C TYR A 3 18.95 -19.54 4.12
N PHE A 4 19.00 -20.15 2.93
CA PHE A 4 17.90 -20.13 1.97
C PHE A 4 16.71 -20.97 2.46
N ILE A 5 16.99 -22.11 3.11
CA ILE A 5 15.97 -23.00 3.69
C ILE A 5 15.27 -22.34 4.89
N LYS A 6 16.03 -21.64 5.75
CA LYS A 6 15.45 -20.88 6.88
C LYS A 6 14.55 -19.72 6.41
N SER A 7 14.93 -19.01 5.34
CA SER A 7 14.11 -17.94 4.74
C SER A 7 12.79 -18.47 4.19
N GLN A 8 12.80 -19.60 3.49
CA GLN A 8 11.59 -20.22 2.95
C GLN A 8 10.65 -20.73 4.05
N ALA A 9 11.20 -21.34 5.11
CA ALA A 9 10.41 -21.76 6.26
C ALA A 9 9.78 -20.56 6.98
N LEU A 10 10.56 -19.48 7.22
CA LEU A 10 10.06 -18.27 7.87
C LEU A 10 8.97 -17.58 7.04
N LYS A 11 9.14 -17.50 5.72
CA LYS A 11 8.12 -16.99 4.78
C LYS A 11 6.85 -17.85 4.81
N ARG A 12 6.99 -19.18 4.88
CA ARG A 12 5.86 -20.11 4.98
C ARG A 12 5.10 -19.96 6.30
N TYR A 13 5.80 -19.82 7.43
CA TYR A 13 5.15 -19.58 8.72
C TYR A 13 4.49 -18.20 8.80
N PHE A 14 5.12 -17.16 8.23
CA PHE A 14 4.52 -15.83 8.13
C PHE A 14 3.25 -15.86 7.27
N PHE A 15 3.28 -16.54 6.12
CA PHE A 15 2.10 -16.69 5.24
C PHE A 15 0.98 -17.47 5.94
N ILE A 16 1.31 -18.53 6.69
CA ILE A 16 0.35 -19.30 7.49
C ILE A 16 -0.23 -18.43 8.63
N ILE A 17 0.57 -17.59 9.29
CA ILE A 17 0.10 -16.69 10.35
C ILE A 17 -0.77 -15.56 9.77
N LEU A 18 -0.43 -15.02 8.60
CA LEU A 18 -1.20 -13.98 7.93
C LEU A 18 -2.54 -14.52 7.39
N LEU A 19 -2.55 -15.72 6.81
CA LEU A 19 -3.77 -16.45 6.43
C LEU A 19 -4.60 -16.85 7.66
N ALA A 20 -3.97 -17.33 8.73
CA ALA A 20 -4.66 -17.64 9.97
C ALA A 20 -5.26 -16.37 10.61
N GLY A 21 -4.59 -15.22 10.49
CA GLY A 21 -5.13 -13.92 10.90
C GLY A 21 -6.31 -13.44 10.05
N CYS A 22 -6.38 -13.83 8.78
CA CYS A 22 -7.54 -13.55 7.91
C CYS A 22 -8.70 -14.55 8.11
N VAL A 23 -8.40 -15.82 8.43
CA VAL A 23 -9.40 -16.88 8.66
C VAL A 23 -9.96 -16.83 10.09
N LEU A 24 -9.16 -16.36 11.05
CA LEU A 24 -9.60 -15.96 12.38
C LEU A 24 -9.92 -14.46 12.41
N ALA A 25 -10.63 -13.95 11.41
CA ALA A 25 -11.36 -12.71 11.63
C ALA A 25 -12.28 -13.00 12.83
N PRO A 26 -12.03 -12.42 14.02
CA PRO A 26 -12.94 -12.61 15.13
C PRO A 26 -14.32 -12.17 14.66
N ASP A 27 -15.36 -12.80 15.17
CA ASP A 27 -16.71 -12.31 14.95
C ASP A 27 -16.79 -10.84 15.41
N LEU A 28 -16.70 -9.92 14.44
CA LEU A 28 -16.74 -8.48 14.68
C LEU A 28 -18.18 -8.01 14.95
N SER A 29 -19.17 -8.92 14.95
CA SER A 29 -20.57 -8.58 15.21
C SER A 29 -20.88 -8.29 16.68
N GLY A 30 -19.91 -8.40 17.60
CA GLY A 30 -20.16 -8.34 19.05
C GLY A 30 -19.58 -7.14 19.81
N ASN A 31 -18.63 -6.40 19.26
CA ASN A 31 -18.07 -5.20 19.91
C ASN A 31 -17.33 -4.36 18.87
N GLN A 32 -18.04 -3.42 18.22
CA GLN A 32 -17.36 -2.39 17.46
C GLN A 32 -16.56 -1.54 18.45
N ALA A 33 -15.24 -1.70 18.44
CA ALA A 33 -14.35 -0.75 19.09
C ALA A 33 -14.54 0.61 18.40
N ASN A 34 -15.48 1.42 18.90
CA ASN A 34 -15.75 2.76 18.42
C ASN A 34 -14.63 3.69 18.89
N PHE A 35 -13.51 3.64 18.17
CA PHE A 35 -12.44 4.61 18.35
C PHE A 35 -12.93 6.00 17.91
N SER A 36 -12.46 7.04 18.59
CA SER A 36 -12.71 8.40 18.14
C SER A 36 -12.06 8.63 16.77
N LYS A 37 -12.63 9.56 15.98
CA LYS A 37 -12.16 9.95 14.65
C LYS A 37 -10.64 10.03 14.52
N GLY A 38 -9.98 10.83 15.38
CA GLY A 38 -8.53 10.99 15.36
C GLY A 38 -7.75 9.73 15.77
N LYS A 39 -8.30 8.91 16.67
CA LYS A 39 -7.68 7.66 17.10
C LYS A 39 -7.74 6.61 15.99
N THR A 40 -8.81 6.56 15.19
CA THR A 40 -8.88 5.69 14.01
C THR A 40 -7.84 6.06 12.97
N VAL A 41 -7.67 7.36 12.68
CA VAL A 41 -6.61 7.82 11.77
C VAL A 41 -5.25 7.41 12.29
N LEU A 42 -4.94 7.68 13.56
CA LEU A 42 -3.64 7.31 14.14
C LEU A 42 -3.39 5.79 14.08
N ILE A 43 -4.35 4.97 14.52
CA ILE A 43 -4.21 3.51 14.56
C ILE A 43 -4.02 2.94 13.14
N SER A 44 -4.84 3.38 12.18
CA SER A 44 -4.71 2.91 10.78
C SER A 44 -3.37 3.30 10.16
N ASN A 45 -2.87 4.53 10.42
CA ASN A 45 -1.56 4.97 9.96
C ASN A 45 -0.44 4.15 10.58
N MET A 46 -0.46 3.97 11.91
CA MET A 46 0.53 3.14 12.60
C MET A 46 0.49 1.69 12.14
N ALA A 47 -0.71 1.13 11.92
CA ALA A 47 -0.87 -0.23 11.41
C ALA A 47 -0.27 -0.38 10.02
N GLY A 48 -0.56 0.54 9.09
CA GLY A 48 0.00 0.55 7.74
C GLY A 48 1.52 0.68 7.73
N LEU A 49 2.07 1.65 8.46
CA LEU A 49 3.53 1.83 8.58
C LEU A 49 4.22 0.61 9.19
N THR A 50 3.62 0.00 10.22
CA THR A 50 4.14 -1.22 10.84
C THR A 50 4.11 -2.39 9.86
N ALA A 51 3.02 -2.55 9.12
CA ALA A 51 2.88 -3.61 8.11
C ALA A 51 3.92 -3.45 6.99
N ILE A 52 4.06 -2.25 6.41
CA ILE A 52 5.06 -1.95 5.38
C ILE A 52 6.47 -2.22 5.89
N THR A 53 6.82 -1.68 7.07
CA THR A 53 8.17 -1.85 7.64
C THR A 53 8.48 -3.31 7.93
N THR A 54 7.53 -4.03 8.52
CA THR A 54 7.70 -5.46 8.84
C THR A 54 7.87 -6.27 7.57
N TRP A 55 7.03 -6.03 6.55
CA TRP A 55 7.14 -6.71 5.27
C TRP A 55 8.47 -6.40 4.57
N GLY A 56 8.89 -5.13 4.55
CA GLY A 56 10.14 -4.69 3.95
C GLY A 56 11.38 -5.29 4.62
N ILE A 57 11.39 -5.41 5.96
CA ILE A 57 12.47 -6.11 6.68
C ILE A 57 12.50 -7.60 6.33
N LEU A 58 11.34 -8.26 6.24
CA LEU A 58 11.25 -9.70 6.01
C LEU A 58 11.51 -10.11 4.55
N ASN A 59 11.18 -9.25 3.59
CA ASN A 59 11.14 -9.62 2.18
C ASN A 59 11.98 -8.74 1.25
N TRP A 60 12.25 -7.49 1.63
CA TRP A 60 12.91 -6.51 0.77
C TRP A 60 14.22 -5.98 1.34
N ASP A 61 14.75 -6.63 2.39
CA ASP A 61 16.07 -6.31 2.92
C ASP A 61 16.22 -4.84 3.38
N TYR A 62 15.15 -4.26 3.93
CA TYR A 62 15.20 -2.92 4.52
C TYR A 62 16.32 -2.83 5.57
N PHE A 63 17.03 -1.70 5.56
CA PHE A 63 18.13 -1.37 6.46
C PHE A 63 19.39 -2.24 6.30
N LYS A 64 19.50 -3.05 5.24
CA LYS A 64 20.73 -3.79 4.93
C LYS A 64 21.74 -2.99 4.11
N ASN A 65 21.29 -1.94 3.42
CA ASN A 65 22.14 -1.05 2.65
C ASN A 65 22.12 0.38 3.22
N LYS A 66 23.12 1.18 2.84
CA LYS A 66 23.07 2.63 2.99
C LYS A 66 21.97 3.19 2.09
N PRO A 67 21.33 4.33 2.44
CA PRO A 67 20.29 4.91 1.62
C PRO A 67 20.83 5.26 0.23
N ILE A 68 20.22 4.70 -0.80
CA ILE A 68 20.52 4.96 -2.21
C ILE A 68 19.28 5.45 -2.94
N LYS A 69 19.51 6.22 -4.01
CA LYS A 69 18.49 6.55 -5.00
C LYS A 69 18.72 5.70 -6.24
N LYS A 70 17.66 5.41 -6.97
CA LYS A 70 17.73 4.68 -8.22
C LYS A 70 16.76 5.28 -9.22
N ASP A 71 17.24 5.46 -10.45
CA ASP A 71 16.40 5.76 -11.60
C ASP A 71 15.99 4.41 -12.19
N GLU A 72 14.68 4.17 -12.22
CA GLU A 72 14.12 2.93 -12.75
C GLU A 72 13.52 3.10 -14.14
N GLY A 73 13.49 4.33 -14.63
CA GLY A 73 12.80 4.73 -15.84
C GLY A 73 11.27 4.66 -15.72
N TRP A 74 10.64 5.23 -16.74
CA TRP A 74 9.19 5.28 -16.87
C TRP A 74 8.64 4.08 -17.68
N PHE A 75 7.52 4.29 -18.38
CA PHE A 75 6.90 3.33 -19.27
C PHE A 75 7.75 3.15 -20.54
N SER A 76 8.44 2.02 -20.63
CA SER A 76 9.15 1.65 -21.85
C SER A 76 9.40 0.14 -21.91
N ASP A 77 9.54 -0.39 -23.13
CA ASP A 77 9.88 -1.80 -23.37
C ASP A 77 11.28 -2.20 -22.88
N TYR A 78 12.18 -1.23 -22.75
CA TYR A 78 13.54 -1.44 -22.27
C TYR A 78 13.70 -1.33 -20.74
N THR A 79 12.67 -0.91 -19.98
CA THR A 79 12.74 -0.91 -18.51
C THR A 79 12.45 -2.31 -17.97
N LYS A 80 13.04 -2.64 -16.82
CA LYS A 80 13.02 -4.00 -16.24
C LYS A 80 11.61 -4.60 -16.17
N ASP A 81 10.62 -3.78 -15.84
CA ASP A 81 9.25 -4.21 -15.61
C ASP A 81 8.25 -3.58 -16.62
N GLY A 82 8.73 -2.97 -17.71
CA GLY A 82 7.87 -2.38 -18.74
C GLY A 82 7.01 -1.19 -18.27
N GLY A 83 7.26 -0.67 -17.06
CA GLY A 83 6.40 0.28 -16.36
C GLY A 83 5.28 -0.34 -15.51
N LEU A 84 5.15 -1.68 -15.43
CA LEU A 84 4.15 -2.33 -14.57
C LEU A 84 4.33 -2.00 -13.09
N ASP A 85 5.58 -1.86 -12.65
CA ASP A 85 5.91 -1.42 -11.30
C ASP A 85 5.30 -0.05 -10.97
N LYS A 86 5.38 0.88 -11.94
CA LYS A 86 4.88 2.26 -11.84
C LYS A 86 3.36 2.28 -11.79
N LEU A 87 2.71 1.42 -12.59
CA LEU A 87 1.26 1.17 -12.49
C LEU A 87 0.88 0.54 -11.14
N GLY A 88 1.72 -0.34 -10.59
CA GLY A 88 1.54 -0.93 -9.27
C GLY A 88 1.50 0.12 -8.18
N HIS A 89 2.48 1.03 -8.16
CA HIS A 89 2.53 2.17 -7.23
C HIS A 89 1.30 3.07 -7.32
N PHE A 90 0.90 3.42 -8.55
CA PHE A 90 -0.32 4.19 -8.77
C PHE A 90 -1.58 3.48 -8.28
N TYR A 91 -1.78 2.23 -8.70
CA TYR A 91 -3.01 1.50 -8.39
C TYR A 91 -3.12 1.16 -6.91
N PHE A 92 -2.00 0.79 -6.28
CA PHE A 92 -1.95 0.51 -4.85
C PHE A 92 -2.28 1.77 -4.03
N SER A 93 -1.63 2.90 -4.30
CA SER A 93 -1.87 4.16 -3.60
C SER A 93 -3.29 4.71 -3.82
N TYR A 94 -3.85 4.54 -5.03
CA TYR A 94 -5.25 4.82 -5.34
C TYR A 94 -6.22 3.98 -4.51
N THR A 95 -6.04 2.66 -4.51
CA THR A 95 -6.91 1.72 -3.80
C THR A 95 -6.84 1.92 -2.29
N LEU A 96 -5.63 2.09 -1.75
CA LEU A 96 -5.39 2.34 -0.34
C LEU A 96 -6.03 3.67 0.11
N SER A 97 -5.92 4.72 -0.72
CA SER A 97 -6.61 6.01 -0.48
C SER A 97 -8.12 5.81 -0.31
N ASN A 98 -8.76 5.09 -1.22
CA ASN A 98 -10.21 4.87 -1.18
C ASN A 98 -10.64 3.99 0.00
N ALA A 99 -9.85 2.96 0.32
CA ALA A 99 -10.11 2.11 1.47
C ALA A 99 -10.04 2.89 2.78
N LEU A 100 -9.00 3.72 2.97
CA LEU A 100 -8.87 4.58 4.15
C LEU A 100 -9.95 5.66 4.20
N ALA A 101 -10.31 6.24 3.06
CA ALA A 101 -11.41 7.20 2.96
C ALA A 101 -12.73 6.61 3.47
N ALA A 102 -13.07 5.38 3.05
CA ALA A 102 -14.25 4.67 3.51
C ALA A 102 -14.22 4.37 5.02
N ILE A 103 -13.06 3.97 5.56
CA ILE A 103 -12.89 3.76 7.00
C ILE A 103 -13.14 5.06 7.78
N TYR A 104 -12.57 6.18 7.31
CA TYR A 104 -12.69 7.46 7.99
C TYR A 104 -14.10 8.05 7.88
N GLU A 105 -14.74 7.91 6.72
CA GLU A 105 -16.15 8.28 6.54
C GLU A 105 -17.06 7.48 7.47
N ASN A 106 -16.87 6.15 7.56
CA ASN A 106 -17.63 5.29 8.47
C ASN A 106 -17.40 5.62 9.95
N THR A 107 -16.25 6.21 10.30
CA THR A 107 -15.95 6.71 11.65
C THR A 107 -16.58 8.10 11.92
N GLY A 108 -17.20 8.70 10.89
CA GLY A 108 -17.99 9.92 10.98
C GLY A 108 -17.33 11.18 10.40
N TYR A 109 -16.23 11.08 9.67
CA TYR A 109 -15.79 12.19 8.82
C TYR A 109 -16.77 12.40 7.65
N SER A 110 -16.87 13.61 7.10
CA SER A 110 -17.61 13.78 5.84
C SER A 110 -16.88 13.07 4.69
N ALA A 111 -17.57 12.67 3.62
CA ALA A 111 -16.96 12.02 2.46
C ALA A 111 -15.70 12.75 1.96
N ARG A 112 -15.75 14.10 1.86
CA ARG A 112 -14.60 14.91 1.42
C ARG A 112 -13.46 14.95 2.44
N GLN A 113 -13.76 14.96 3.73
CA GLN A 113 -12.75 14.88 4.79
C GLN A 113 -12.10 13.48 4.82
N GLY A 114 -12.92 12.43 4.74
CA GLY A 114 -12.48 11.04 4.65
C GLY A 114 -11.57 10.84 3.44
N ALA A 115 -11.99 11.31 2.26
CA ALA A 115 -11.18 11.30 1.04
C ALA A 115 -9.83 12.00 1.26
N LEU A 116 -9.82 13.24 1.77
CA LEU A 116 -8.58 13.98 1.96
C LEU A 116 -7.61 13.26 2.92
N ILE A 117 -8.10 12.84 4.09
CA ILE A 117 -7.27 12.20 5.09
C ILE A 117 -6.81 10.82 4.60
N GLY A 118 -7.69 10.06 3.92
CA GLY A 118 -7.37 8.76 3.33
C GLY A 118 -6.27 8.85 2.29
N SER A 119 -6.35 9.84 1.39
CA SER A 119 -5.31 10.08 0.38
C SER A 119 -3.99 10.55 0.97
N LEU A 120 -4.01 11.44 1.98
CA LEU A 120 -2.81 11.87 2.67
C LEU A 120 -2.14 10.72 3.43
N SER A 121 -2.93 9.86 4.08
CA SER A 121 -2.43 8.67 4.76
C SER A 121 -1.84 7.66 3.78
N SER A 122 -2.53 7.39 2.66
CA SER A 122 -2.01 6.53 1.59
C SER A 122 -0.66 7.05 1.07
N PHE A 123 -0.61 8.33 0.69
CA PHE A 123 0.61 8.95 0.18
C PHE A 123 1.76 8.93 1.20
N GLY A 124 1.46 9.20 2.47
CA GLY A 124 2.44 9.12 3.55
C GLY A 124 2.98 7.71 3.76
N MET A 125 2.12 6.69 3.70
CA MET A 125 2.51 5.28 3.82
C MET A 125 3.38 4.83 2.63
N THR A 126 2.99 5.17 1.40
CA THR A 126 3.77 4.80 0.23
C THR A 126 5.07 5.60 0.13
N THR A 127 5.10 6.86 0.58
CA THR A 127 6.36 7.61 0.74
C THR A 127 7.29 6.94 1.75
N TRP A 128 6.73 6.43 2.86
CA TRP A 128 7.51 5.66 3.84
C TRP A 128 8.07 4.36 3.24
N MET A 129 7.31 3.70 2.36
CA MET A 129 7.78 2.55 1.59
C MET A 129 9.01 2.92 0.74
N GLU A 130 8.95 3.98 -0.06
CA GLU A 130 10.10 4.44 -0.87
C GLU A 130 11.33 4.79 -0.02
N ILE A 131 11.11 5.39 1.15
CA ILE A 131 12.19 5.67 2.10
C ILE A 131 12.80 4.36 2.59
N GLY A 132 11.99 3.34 2.89
CA GLY A 132 12.45 1.99 3.22
C GLY A 132 13.23 1.35 2.08
N ASP A 133 12.73 1.47 0.85
CA ASP A 133 13.38 0.95 -0.37
C ASP A 133 14.75 1.59 -0.57
N SER A 134 14.93 2.85 -0.18
CA SER A 134 16.24 3.51 -0.17
C SER A 134 17.31 2.73 0.59
N PHE A 135 16.94 2.03 1.67
CA PHE A 135 17.87 1.22 2.48
C PHE A 135 18.00 -0.23 2.01
N SER A 136 17.47 -0.55 0.83
CA SER A 136 17.54 -1.88 0.20
C SER A 136 18.29 -1.81 -1.13
N SER A 137 18.26 -2.87 -1.92
CA SER A 137 18.78 -2.86 -3.31
C SER A 137 17.79 -2.24 -4.31
N TYR A 138 16.53 -2.02 -3.91
CA TYR A 138 15.54 -1.34 -4.75
C TYR A 138 15.91 0.14 -4.90
N GLY A 139 16.24 0.82 -3.80
CA GLY A 139 16.58 2.24 -3.80
C GLY A 139 15.34 3.14 -3.84
N PHE A 140 15.50 4.42 -3.48
CA PHE A 140 14.43 5.40 -3.61
C PHE A 140 14.25 5.78 -5.08
N SER A 141 13.05 5.58 -5.62
CA SER A 141 12.68 5.91 -6.98
C SER A 141 11.80 7.16 -7.02
N TYR A 142 12.17 8.16 -7.82
CA TYR A 142 11.35 9.38 -7.93
C TYR A 142 10.13 9.14 -8.83
N GLU A 143 10.24 8.19 -9.76
CA GLU A 143 9.14 7.72 -10.60
C GLU A 143 8.06 7.08 -9.74
N ASP A 144 8.43 6.17 -8.84
CA ASP A 144 7.48 5.46 -7.98
C ASP A 144 6.88 6.38 -6.93
N PHE A 145 7.69 7.27 -6.32
CA PHE A 145 7.20 8.36 -5.50
C PHE A 145 6.15 9.23 -6.24
N THR A 146 6.39 9.54 -7.51
CA THR A 146 5.45 10.34 -8.32
C THR A 146 4.17 9.54 -8.61
N MET A 147 4.27 8.27 -8.95
CA MET A 147 3.09 7.43 -9.19
C MET A 147 2.26 7.20 -7.93
N ASN A 148 2.91 7.05 -6.77
CA ASN A 148 2.28 7.01 -5.45
C ASN A 148 1.47 8.29 -5.16
N LEU A 149 2.04 9.46 -5.49
CA LEU A 149 1.36 10.74 -5.37
C LEU A 149 0.15 10.82 -6.30
N MET A 150 0.33 10.47 -7.57
CA MET A 150 -0.72 10.52 -8.60
C MET A 150 -1.88 9.57 -8.27
N GLY A 151 -1.60 8.36 -7.79
CA GLY A 151 -2.63 7.41 -7.37
C GLY A 151 -3.41 7.92 -6.16
N SER A 152 -2.71 8.45 -5.14
CA SER A 152 -3.36 9.07 -3.97
C SER A 152 -4.24 10.27 -4.35
N MET A 153 -3.76 11.15 -5.24
CA MET A 153 -4.55 12.28 -5.76
C MET A 153 -5.77 11.81 -6.55
N THR A 154 -5.63 10.76 -7.36
CA THR A 154 -6.74 10.16 -8.10
C THR A 154 -7.78 9.59 -7.15
N GLY A 155 -7.34 8.94 -6.08
CA GLY A 155 -8.21 8.42 -5.02
C GLY A 155 -9.01 9.54 -4.36
N TYR A 156 -8.33 10.63 -3.95
CA TYR A 156 -9.00 11.82 -3.42
C TYR A 156 -10.07 12.32 -4.40
N PHE A 157 -9.68 12.51 -5.67
CA PHE A 157 -10.52 13.14 -6.66
C PHE A 157 -11.78 12.32 -6.95
N LEU A 158 -11.63 11.03 -7.25
CA LEU A 158 -12.77 10.17 -7.58
C LEU A 158 -13.67 9.93 -6.36
N TYR A 159 -13.10 9.71 -5.17
CA TYR A 159 -13.89 9.50 -3.96
C TYR A 159 -14.69 10.77 -3.57
N SER A 160 -14.12 11.95 -3.75
CA SER A 160 -14.79 13.22 -3.44
C SER A 160 -15.76 13.71 -4.53
N HIS A 161 -15.79 13.09 -5.70
CA HIS A 161 -16.67 13.46 -6.83
C HIS A 161 -17.44 12.24 -7.39
N PRO A 162 -18.49 11.75 -6.69
CA PRO A 162 -19.23 10.56 -7.09
C PRO A 162 -19.75 10.58 -8.53
N GLY A 163 -20.24 11.72 -9.04
CA GLY A 163 -20.72 11.84 -10.42
C GLY A 163 -19.64 11.67 -11.50
N ILE A 164 -18.35 11.70 -11.13
CA ILE A 164 -17.23 11.34 -12.00
C ILE A 164 -16.88 9.85 -11.81
N ALA A 165 -16.86 9.38 -10.56
CA ALA A 165 -16.59 7.97 -10.24
C ALA A 165 -17.63 7.01 -10.87
N GLU A 166 -18.86 7.45 -11.10
CA GLU A 166 -19.87 6.70 -11.86
C GLU A 166 -19.52 6.53 -13.35
N LYS A 167 -18.59 7.34 -13.87
CA LYS A 167 -18.21 7.37 -15.30
C LYS A 167 -16.81 6.80 -15.55
N ILE A 168 -15.93 6.91 -14.57
CA ILE A 168 -14.54 6.50 -14.65
C ILE A 168 -14.26 5.52 -13.53
N ASP A 169 -13.85 4.31 -13.90
CA ASP A 169 -13.46 3.27 -12.96
C ASP A 169 -12.09 2.71 -13.36
N ILE A 170 -11.21 2.58 -12.37
CA ILE A 170 -9.83 2.12 -12.54
C ILE A 170 -9.75 0.72 -11.95
N ARG A 171 -9.44 -0.26 -12.80
CA ARG A 171 -9.37 -1.67 -12.41
C ARG A 171 -8.08 -2.29 -12.92
N LEU A 172 -7.48 -3.13 -12.08
CA LEU A 172 -6.36 -3.98 -12.47
C LEU A 172 -6.86 -5.42 -12.62
N GLU A 173 -6.66 -6.00 -13.80
CA GLU A 173 -6.94 -7.41 -14.08
C GLU A 173 -5.62 -8.14 -14.34
N TYR A 174 -5.42 -9.28 -13.68
CA TYR A 174 -4.28 -10.16 -13.93
C TYR A 174 -4.78 -11.47 -14.51
N ARG A 175 -4.30 -11.81 -15.72
CA ARG A 175 -4.57 -13.09 -16.38
C ARG A 175 -3.28 -13.89 -16.42
N PRO A 176 -3.10 -14.86 -15.51
CA PRO A 176 -1.93 -15.73 -15.56
C PRO A 176 -2.02 -16.63 -16.81
N ASP A 177 -0.90 -16.77 -17.49
CA ASP A 177 -0.70 -17.82 -18.50
C ASP A 177 0.12 -18.94 -17.85
N PHE A 178 -0.42 -20.16 -17.90
CA PHE A 178 0.19 -21.35 -17.31
C PHE A 178 0.60 -22.38 -18.37
N ASN A 179 0.60 -21.99 -19.66
CA ASN A 179 1.02 -22.84 -20.77
C ASN A 179 2.52 -23.17 -20.72
#